data_AF-X1D815-F1
#
_entry.id   AF-X1D815-F1
#
_cell.length_a   1.000
_cell.length_b   1.000
_cell.length_c   1.000
_cell.angle_alpha   90.00
_cell.angle_beta   90.00
_cell.angle_gamma   90.00
#
_symmetry.space_group_name_H-M   'P 1'
#
loop_
_entity.id
_entity.type
_entity.pdbx_description
1 polymer ?
#
loop_
_entity_poly.entity_id
_entity_poly.type
_entity_poly.pdbx_seq_one_letter_code
_entity_poly.pdbx_strand_id
1 'polypeptide(L)'
;MFNVACEGALKIKELSYCHAEAYSGSALKHGPFSLLEEGFPVIAIIHKDEFYSKMCSAFEEIKSRGADIIVITNDPSFDHKNKIVVNATNEMAEIPYVVVLQFIAYFMSIHKKINPDYPRNLAKVVTVE
;
A
#
# COMPACT_ATOMS: atom_id res chain seq x y z
N MET A 1 -7.27 -3.20 7.97
CA MET A 1 -6.34 -2.99 6.83
C MET A 1 -6.66 -1.80 5.92
N PHE A 2 -7.92 -1.38 5.69
CA PHE A 2 -8.19 -0.22 4.81
C PHE A 2 -7.51 1.08 5.30
N ASN A 3 -7.60 1.39 6.60
CA ASN A 3 -6.94 2.57 7.19
C ASN A 3 -5.41 2.53 7.02
N VAL A 4 -4.81 1.34 7.09
CA VAL A 4 -3.38 1.11 6.83
C VAL A 4 -3.02 1.46 5.38
N ALA A 5 -3.86 1.07 4.42
CA ALA A 5 -3.67 1.44 3.01
C ALA A 5 -3.77 2.97 2.83
N CYS A 6 -4.74 3.62 3.47
CA CYS A 6 -4.90 5.08 3.43
C CYS A 6 -3.67 5.80 3.99
N GLU A 7 -3.14 5.37 5.13
CA GLU A 7 -1.93 5.93 5.72
C GLU A 7 -0.71 5.72 4.81
N GLY A 8 -0.55 4.52 4.24
CA GLY A 8 0.51 4.25 3.26
C GLY A 8 0.45 5.15 2.04
N ALA A 9 -0.74 5.32 1.46
CA ALA A 9 -0.95 6.23 0.32
C ALA A 9 -0.66 7.70 0.71
N LEU A 10 -1.01 8.11 1.92
CA LEU A 10 -0.67 9.44 2.45
C LEU A 10 0.85 9.61 2.57
N LYS A 11 1.56 8.68 3.21
CA LYS A 11 3.04 8.76 3.37
C LYS A 11 3.76 8.76 2.03
N ILE A 12 3.33 7.94 1.06
CA ILE A 12 3.91 7.93 -0.28
C ILE A 12 3.71 9.30 -0.97
N LYS A 13 2.49 9.87 -0.91
CA LYS A 13 2.23 11.21 -1.46
C LYS A 13 3.11 12.28 -0.84
N GLU A 14 3.21 12.30 0.48
CA GLU A 14 3.98 13.30 1.23
C GLU A 14 5.49 13.21 0.95
N LEU A 15 6.06 12.01 1.02
CA LEU A 15 7.51 11.83 1.01
C LEU A 15 8.09 11.67 -0.40
N SER A 16 7.35 11.06 -1.32
CA SER A 16 7.85 10.76 -2.67
C SER A 16 7.23 11.66 -3.76
N TYR A 17 6.18 12.42 -3.44
CA TYR A 17 5.36 13.16 -4.39
C TYR A 17 4.76 12.30 -5.51
N CYS A 18 4.71 10.98 -5.32
CA CYS A 18 3.98 10.10 -6.22
C CYS A 18 2.49 10.19 -5.87
N HIS A 19 1.64 10.27 -6.88
CA HIS A 19 0.20 10.24 -6.67
C HIS A 19 -0.22 8.82 -6.25
N ALA A 20 -0.39 8.62 -4.95
CA ALA A 20 -0.82 7.35 -4.38
C ALA A 20 -2.23 7.48 -3.80
N GLU A 21 -3.06 6.48 -4.10
CA GLU A 21 -4.45 6.39 -3.65
C GLU A 21 -4.71 5.00 -3.06
N ALA A 22 -5.54 4.97 -2.02
CA ALA A 22 -5.92 3.75 -1.34
C ALA A 22 -7.37 3.40 -1.64
N TYR A 23 -7.62 2.13 -1.95
CA TYR A 23 -8.96 1.60 -2.18
C TYR A 23 -9.18 0.35 -1.34
N SER A 24 -10.42 0.15 -0.89
CA SER A 24 -10.84 -1.16 -0.41
C SER A 24 -10.83 -2.14 -1.58
N GLY A 25 -10.39 -3.39 -1.34
CA GLY A 25 -10.43 -4.44 -2.37
C GLY A 25 -11.84 -4.66 -2.95
N SER A 26 -12.88 -4.44 -2.14
CA SER A 26 -14.28 -4.52 -2.61
C SER A 26 -14.69 -3.38 -3.54
N ALA A 27 -14.04 -2.22 -3.45
CA ALA A 27 -14.40 -1.02 -4.20
C ALA A 27 -13.80 -1.01 -5.62
N LEU A 28 -12.78 -1.82 -5.89
CA LEU A 28 -12.00 -1.78 -7.13
C LEU A 28 -12.84 -2.03 -8.39
N LYS A 29 -13.86 -2.88 -8.29
CA LYS A 29 -14.80 -3.20 -9.38
C LYS A 29 -15.71 -2.04 -9.77
N HIS A 30 -15.86 -1.05 -8.91
CA HIS A 30 -16.81 0.04 -9.10
C HIS A 30 -16.19 1.26 -9.81
N GLY A 31 -15.07 1.07 -10.51
CA GLY A 31 -14.37 2.13 -11.25
C GLY A 31 -12.86 1.98 -11.24
N PRO A 32 -12.18 1.89 -10.08
CA PRO A 32 -10.73 1.99 -9.98
C PRO A 32 -9.92 1.03 -10.85
N PHE A 33 -10.46 -0.15 -11.19
CA PHE A 33 -9.83 -1.06 -12.15
C PHE A 33 -9.58 -0.45 -13.54
N SER A 34 -10.28 0.61 -13.93
CA SER A 34 -10.02 1.31 -15.19
C SER A 34 -8.66 2.02 -15.21
N LEU A 35 -8.02 2.20 -14.05
CA LEU A 35 -6.69 2.80 -13.93
C LEU A 35 -5.56 1.78 -14.14
N LEU A 36 -5.87 0.48 -14.07
CA LEU A 36 -4.85 -0.56 -14.19
C LEU A 36 -4.46 -0.75 -15.65
N GLU A 37 -3.16 -0.64 -15.89
CA GLU A 37 -2.50 -0.93 -17.15
C GLU A 37 -1.24 -1.78 -16.91
N GLU A 38 -0.63 -2.28 -17.98
CA GLU A 38 0.59 -3.09 -17.87
C GLU A 38 1.71 -2.28 -17.20
N GLY A 39 2.28 -2.84 -16.12
CA GLY A 39 3.31 -2.19 -15.31
C GLY A 39 2.80 -1.16 -14.31
N PHE A 40 1.48 -0.93 -14.20
CA PHE A 40 0.93 -0.02 -13.20
C PHE A 40 1.27 -0.52 -11.77
N PRO A 41 1.91 0.29 -10.92
CA PRO A 41 2.37 -0.17 -9.61
C PRO A 41 1.22 -0.30 -8.62
N VAL A 42 1.12 -1.46 -7.95
CA VAL A 42 0.12 -1.73 -6.93
C VAL A 42 0.78 -2.28 -5.66
N ILE A 43 0.42 -1.73 -4.51
CA ILE A 43 0.74 -2.32 -3.21
C ILE A 43 -0.52 -2.98 -2.67
N ALA A 44 -0.54 -4.31 -2.63
CA ALA A 44 -1.65 -5.11 -2.15
C ALA A 44 -1.43 -5.54 -0.69
N ILE A 45 -2.34 -5.17 0.20
CA ILE A 45 -2.32 -5.58 1.61
C ILE A 45 -3.26 -6.77 1.79
N ILE A 46 -2.71 -7.95 2.04
CA ILE A 46 -3.48 -9.20 2.12
C ILE A 46 -3.21 -9.84 3.48
N HIS A 47 -4.12 -9.65 4.43
CA HIS A 47 -4.04 -10.28 5.74
C HIS A 47 -4.84 -11.60 5.74
N LYS A 48 -4.29 -12.64 6.35
CA LYS A 48 -4.89 -13.97 6.48
C LYS A 48 -5.90 -13.98 7.63
N ASP A 49 -7.05 -13.39 7.36
CA ASP A 49 -8.22 -13.31 8.24
C ASP A 49 -9.50 -13.77 7.51
N GLU A 50 -10.66 -13.42 8.03
CA GLU A 50 -11.97 -13.72 7.43
C GLU A 50 -12.18 -13.10 6.03
N PHE A 51 -11.41 -12.08 5.65
CA PHE A 51 -11.48 -11.42 4.35
C PHE A 51 -10.41 -11.91 3.36
N TYR A 52 -9.54 -12.85 3.77
CA TYR A 52 -8.42 -13.34 2.97
C TYR A 52 -8.83 -13.80 1.58
N SER A 53 -9.87 -14.63 1.47
CA SER A 53 -10.36 -15.15 0.19
C SER A 53 -10.78 -14.04 -0.77
N LYS A 54 -11.49 -13.02 -0.27
CA LYS A 54 -11.92 -11.86 -1.06
C LYS A 54 -10.72 -11.03 -1.55
N MET A 55 -9.71 -10.86 -0.70
CA MET A 55 -8.48 -10.13 -1.07
C MET A 55 -7.62 -10.90 -2.07
N CYS A 56 -7.53 -12.23 -1.96
CA CYS A 56 -6.88 -13.07 -2.97
C CYS A 56 -7.59 -12.98 -4.32
N SER A 57 -8.92 -12.99 -4.36
CA SER A 57 -9.66 -12.78 -5.61
C SER A 57 -9.38 -11.41 -6.23
N ALA A 58 -9.35 -10.34 -5.42
CA ALA A 58 -8.98 -9.01 -5.89
C ALA A 58 -7.54 -8.98 -6.43
N PHE A 59 -6.59 -9.65 -5.77
CA PHE A 59 -5.21 -9.76 -6.23
C PHE A 59 -5.10 -10.41 -7.62
N GLU A 60 -5.78 -11.54 -7.85
CA GLU A 60 -5.75 -12.21 -9.16
C GLU A 60 -6.36 -11.33 -10.27
N GLU A 61 -7.40 -10.56 -9.95
CA GLU A 61 -7.98 -9.60 -10.90
C GLU A 61 -7.04 -8.43 -11.22
N ILE A 62 -6.26 -7.94 -10.25
CA ILE A 62 -5.24 -6.91 -10.48
C ILE A 62 -4.11 -7.50 -11.34
N LYS A 63 -3.65 -8.71 -11.00
CA LYS A 63 -2.56 -9.42 -11.68
C LYS A 63 -2.89 -9.74 -13.13
N SER A 64 -4.12 -10.17 -13.41
CA SER A 64 -4.56 -10.49 -14.78
C SER A 64 -4.59 -9.28 -15.72
N ARG A 65 -4.53 -8.06 -15.18
CA ARG A 65 -4.47 -6.80 -15.92
C ARG A 65 -3.04 -6.29 -16.12
N GLY A 66 -2.02 -7.08 -15.75
CA GLY A 66 -0.61 -6.77 -16.00
C GLY A 66 0.03 -5.77 -15.02
N ALA A 67 -0.64 -5.45 -13.91
CA ALA A 67 -0.08 -4.57 -12.88
C ALA A 67 1.18 -5.18 -12.23
N ASP A 68 2.13 -4.33 -11.83
CA ASP A 68 3.30 -4.74 -11.04
C ASP A 68 2.96 -4.64 -9.55
N ILE A 69 2.84 -5.80 -8.89
CA ILE A 69 2.26 -5.89 -7.56
C ILE A 69 3.35 -6.19 -6.52
N ILE A 70 3.40 -5.38 -5.45
CA ILE A 70 4.06 -5.74 -4.19
C ILE A 70 2.97 -6.21 -3.23
N VAL A 71 3.13 -7.39 -2.64
CA VAL A 71 2.17 -7.95 -1.67
C VAL A 71 2.73 -7.80 -0.26
N ILE A 72 1.96 -7.24 0.67
CA ILE A 72 2.28 -7.22 2.10
C ILE A 72 1.30 -8.16 2.79
N THR A 73 1.80 -9.20 3.46
CA THR A 73 0.95 -10.26 4.02
C THR A 73 1.52 -10.87 5.30
N ASN A 74 0.68 -11.47 6.14
CA ASN A 74 1.11 -12.34 7.24
C ASN A 74 1.11 -13.82 6.85
N ASP A 75 0.74 -14.17 5.61
CA ASP A 75 0.79 -15.53 5.10
C ASP A 75 2.14 -15.80 4.42
N PRO A 76 3.09 -16.50 5.07
CA PRO A 76 4.36 -16.85 4.43
C PRO A 76 4.17 -17.75 3.21
N SER A 77 3.04 -18.45 3.10
CA SER A 77 2.75 -19.36 1.99
C SER A 77 2.13 -18.68 0.76
N PHE A 78 1.82 -17.37 0.82
CA PHE A 78 1.25 -16.65 -0.32
C PHE A 78 2.17 -16.74 -1.55
N ASP A 79 1.68 -17.23 -2.67
CA ASP A 79 2.51 -17.52 -3.86
C ASP A 79 2.68 -16.28 -4.74
N HIS A 80 3.62 -15.41 -4.36
CA HIS A 80 4.04 -14.26 -5.15
C HIS A 80 5.49 -13.91 -4.87
N LYS A 81 6.25 -13.63 -5.95
CA LYS A 81 7.67 -13.28 -5.88
C LYS A 81 7.93 -12.02 -5.05
N ASN A 82 7.16 -10.96 -5.30
CA ASN A 82 7.35 -9.65 -4.69
C ASN A 82 6.50 -9.52 -3.42
N LYS A 83 6.64 -10.46 -2.47
CA LYS A 83 5.92 -10.42 -1.20
C LYS A 83 6.82 -9.99 -0.03
N ILE A 84 6.22 -9.26 0.90
CA ILE A 84 6.79 -8.90 2.20
C ILE A 84 5.95 -9.60 3.26
N VAL A 85 6.58 -10.51 3.99
CA VAL A 85 5.93 -11.25 5.07
C VAL A 85 6.09 -10.49 6.37
N VAL A 86 4.97 -10.22 7.03
CA VAL A 86 4.87 -9.47 8.27
C VAL A 86 4.42 -10.42 9.37
N ASN A 87 5.19 -10.54 10.45
CA ASN A 87 4.75 -11.30 11.61
C ASN A 87 3.79 -10.43 12.45
N ALA A 88 2.49 -10.67 12.30
CA ALA A 88 1.43 -9.84 12.83
C ALA A 88 0.39 -10.71 13.54
N THR A 89 0.15 -10.44 14.83
CA THR A 89 -0.94 -11.04 15.62
C THR A 89 -2.20 -10.17 15.49
N ASN A 90 -3.38 -10.79 15.49
CA ASN A 90 -4.62 -10.15 15.02
C ASN A 90 -4.97 -8.82 15.72
N GLU A 91 -4.75 -8.68 17.03
CA GLU A 91 -5.16 -7.47 17.78
C GLU A 91 -4.35 -6.21 17.44
N MET A 92 -3.12 -6.36 16.95
CA MET A 92 -2.23 -5.25 16.60
C MET A 92 -1.66 -5.42 15.19
N ALA A 93 -2.37 -6.17 14.34
CA ALA A 93 -1.87 -6.56 13.03
C ALA A 93 -1.60 -5.35 12.12
N GLU A 94 -2.27 -4.22 12.35
CA GLU A 94 -2.12 -3.02 11.53
C GLU A 94 -0.76 -2.33 11.72
N ILE A 95 -0.20 -2.33 12.93
CA ILE A 95 1.05 -1.63 13.27
C ILE A 95 2.22 -2.07 12.38
N PRO A 96 2.56 -3.37 12.28
CA PRO A 96 3.73 -3.76 11.51
C PRO A 96 3.52 -3.57 9.99
N TYR A 97 2.28 -3.57 9.50
CA TYR A 97 2.01 -3.23 8.09
C TYR A 97 2.25 -1.75 7.80
N VAL A 98 1.84 -0.85 8.72
CA VAL A 98 2.14 0.59 8.60
C VAL A 98 3.65 0.84 8.55
N VAL A 99 4.43 0.14 9.39
CA VAL A 99 5.89 0.26 9.40
C VAL A 99 6.50 -0.12 8.05
N VAL A 100 6.03 -1.19 7.41
CA VAL A 100 6.47 -1.56 6.06
C VAL A 100 6.18 -0.45 5.05
N LEU A 101 4.97 0.13 5.08
CA LEU A 101 4.58 1.22 4.18
C LEU A 101 5.39 2.50 4.42
N GLN A 102 5.72 2.81 5.68
CA GLN A 102 6.62 3.91 6.03
C GLN A 102 8.02 3.71 5.44
N PHE A 103 8.57 2.50 5.50
CA PHE A 103 9.84 2.18 4.87
C PHE A 103 9.78 2.30 3.34
N ILE A 104 8.70 1.83 2.71
CA ILE A 104 8.50 2.00 1.26
C ILE A 104 8.53 3.49 0.90
N ALA A 105 7.73 4.32 1.58
CA ALA A 105 7.68 5.76 1.31
C ALA A 105 9.04 6.45 1.54
N TYR A 106 9.75 6.08 2.61
CA TYR A 106 11.10 6.57 2.90
C TYR A 106 12.09 6.19 1.80
N PHE A 107 12.20 4.91 1.43
CA PHE A 107 13.15 4.49 0.40
C PHE A 107 12.81 5.09 -0.98
N MET A 108 11.52 5.29 -1.28
CA MET A 108 11.10 6.03 -2.46
C MET A 108 11.59 7.48 -2.43
N SER A 109 11.51 8.19 -1.29
CA SER A 109 12.01 9.56 -1.18
C SER A 109 13.52 9.63 -1.36
N ILE A 110 14.27 8.70 -0.74
CA ILE A 110 15.73 8.60 -0.87
C ILE A 110 16.12 8.34 -2.33
N HIS A 111 15.46 7.39 -3.00
CA HIS A 111 15.72 7.09 -4.42
C HIS A 111 15.43 8.29 -5.33
N LYS A 112 14.39 9.08 -5.01
CA LYS A 112 14.05 10.32 -5.72
C LYS A 112 14.86 11.54 -5.28
N LYS A 113 15.83 11.38 -4.38
CA LYS A 113 16.67 12.46 -3.81
C LYS A 113 15.83 13.58 -3.14
N ILE A 114 14.73 13.19 -2.50
CA ILE A 114 13.85 14.08 -1.73
C ILE A 114 14.21 13.92 -0.25
N ASN A 115 14.33 15.03 0.48
CA ASN A 115 14.54 15.02 1.93
C ASN A 115 13.21 14.63 2.63
N PRO A 116 13.13 13.47 3.30
CA PRO A 116 11.91 13.02 3.96
C PRO A 116 11.53 13.86 5.18
N ASP A 117 12.48 14.58 5.80
CA ASP A 117 12.23 15.42 6.97
C ASP A 117 11.61 16.79 6.59
N TYR A 118 11.78 17.22 5.34
CA TYR A 118 11.32 18.51 4.83
C TYR A 118 10.56 18.35 3.51
N PRO A 119 9.38 17.70 3.53
CA PRO A 119 8.53 17.61 2.35
C PRO A 119 8.03 19.00 1.94
N ARG A 120 8.02 19.27 0.63
CA ARG A 120 7.63 20.57 0.08
C ARG A 120 6.17 20.89 0.42
N ASN A 121 5.88 22.17 0.62
CA ASN A 121 4.53 22.69 0.84
C ASN A 121 3.82 22.16 2.10
N LEU A 122 4.55 21.53 3.03
CA LEU A 122 4.01 21.03 4.28
C LEU A 122 4.73 21.65 5.47
N ALA A 123 3.96 21.82 6.56
CA ALA A 123 4.49 22.12 7.88
C ALA A 123 4.09 20.97 8.82
N LYS A 124 4.91 20.71 9.84
CA LYS A 124 4.66 19.61 10.79
C LYS A 124 3.32 19.72 11.51
N VAL A 125 2.88 20.95 11.78
CA VAL A 125 1.60 21.26 12.42
C VAL A 125 0.98 22.41 11.65
N VAL A 126 -0.27 22.24 11.23
CA VAL A 126 -1.07 23.32 10.64
C VAL A 126 -1.73 24.07 11.80
N THR A 127 -1.37 25.34 11.97
CA THR A 127 -1.86 26.20 13.07
C THR A 127 -2.84 27.28 12.62
N VAL A 128 -3.23 27.25 11.34
CA VAL A 128 -4.13 28.22 10.71
C VAL A 128 -5.25 27.47 9.99
N GLU A 129 -6.45 28.05 9.98
CA GLU A 129 -7.64 27.52 9.27
C GLU A 129 -7.61 27.85 7.77
#